data_AF-A0A9P8MPQ5-F1
#
_entry.id   AF-A0A9P8MPQ5-F1
#
_cell.length_a   1.000
_cell.length_b   1.000
_cell.length_c   1.000
_cell.angle_alpha   90.00
_cell.angle_beta   90.00
_cell.angle_gamma   90.00
#
_symmetry.space_group_name_H-M   'P 1'
#
loop_
_entity.id
_entity.type
_entity.pdbx_description
1 polymer ?
#
loop_
_entity_poly.entity_id
_entity_poly.type
_entity_poly.pdbx_seq_one_letter_code
_entity_poly.pdbx_strand_id
1 'polypeptide(L)'
;MVADRSSLFSEFDKLGPTARQLALSLHANEHSKPGTPLIQAVWATNCFTVGGRQAGLFPVAARFNHACCPAHNVDFRFDHESDCLELIVKADQVAAGEELRISYGRDRTAAELYMTYGFRCRCGACRGLSDREVWRLTSQW
;
A
#
# COMPACT_ATOMS: atom_id res chain seq x y z
N MET A 1 -9.83 7.60 7.47
CA MET A 1 -10.55 6.43 8.06
C MET A 1 -9.52 5.51 8.66
N VAL A 2 -9.71 5.14 9.93
CA VAL A 2 -8.93 4.10 10.63
C VAL A 2 -9.86 2.94 10.94
N ALA A 3 -9.44 1.72 10.67
CA ALA A 3 -10.26 0.52 10.86
C ALA A 3 -9.38 -0.72 11.07
N ASP A 4 -10.02 -1.82 11.47
CA ASP A 4 -9.45 -3.16 11.37
C ASP A 4 -10.34 -4.05 10.47
N ARG A 5 -9.99 -5.34 10.36
CA ARG A 5 -10.73 -6.29 9.50
C ARG A 5 -12.20 -6.44 9.88
N SER A 6 -12.56 -6.23 11.14
CA SER A 6 -13.93 -6.35 11.65
C SER A 6 -14.73 -5.07 11.50
N SER A 7 -14.08 -3.91 11.53
CA SER A 7 -14.76 -2.60 11.50
C SER A 7 -14.75 -1.91 10.13
N LEU A 8 -13.98 -2.41 9.14
CA LEU A 8 -13.77 -1.75 7.84
C LEU A 8 -15.07 -1.24 7.19
N PHE A 9 -16.10 -2.09 7.06
CA PHE A 9 -17.35 -1.70 6.42
C PHE A 9 -18.08 -0.62 7.21
N SER A 10 -18.15 -0.78 8.54
CA SER A 10 -18.82 0.20 9.41
C SER A 10 -18.12 1.56 9.42
N GLU A 11 -16.79 1.60 9.40
CA GLU A 11 -16.03 2.85 9.35
C GLU A 11 -16.11 3.50 7.96
N PHE A 12 -16.12 2.68 6.90
CA PHE A 12 -16.35 3.17 5.56
C PHE A 12 -17.75 3.77 5.43
N ASP A 13 -18.74 3.19 6.11
CA ASP A 13 -20.11 3.66 6.03
C ASP A 13 -20.36 5.01 6.70
N LYS A 14 -19.50 5.39 7.67
CA LYS A 14 -19.54 6.71 8.29
C LYS A 14 -18.99 7.82 7.39
N LEU A 15 -18.29 7.48 6.30
CA LEU A 15 -17.71 8.46 5.38
C LEU A 15 -18.79 9.16 4.57
N GLY A 16 -18.63 10.48 4.40
CA GLY A 16 -19.42 11.27 3.45
C GLY A 16 -19.13 10.89 1.98
N PRO A 17 -19.99 11.31 1.04
CA PRO A 17 -19.91 10.88 -0.37
C PRO A 17 -18.54 11.13 -1.03
N THR A 18 -17.97 12.31 -0.84
CA THR A 18 -16.65 12.69 -1.40
C THR A 18 -15.53 11.81 -0.87
N ALA A 19 -15.52 11.53 0.44
CA ALA A 19 -14.50 10.69 1.06
C ALA A 19 -14.62 9.22 0.61
N ARG A 20 -15.85 8.71 0.44
CA ARG A 20 -16.07 7.38 -0.14
C ARG A 20 -15.57 7.31 -1.58
N GLN A 21 -15.90 8.29 -2.41
CA GLN A 21 -15.43 8.35 -3.79
C GLN A 21 -13.90 8.39 -3.87
N LEU A 22 -13.25 9.21 -3.04
CA LEU A 22 -11.80 9.28 -2.97
C LEU A 22 -11.18 7.94 -2.56
N ALA A 23 -11.73 7.29 -1.53
CA ALA A 23 -11.27 5.97 -1.11
C ALA A 23 -11.41 4.95 -2.26
N LEU A 24 -12.58 4.85 -2.88
CA LEU A 24 -12.84 3.90 -3.97
C LEU A 24 -12.10 4.23 -5.28
N SER A 25 -11.54 5.44 -5.41
CA SER A 25 -10.71 5.82 -6.57
C SER A 25 -9.27 5.28 -6.51
N LEU A 26 -8.86 4.77 -5.35
CA LEU A 26 -7.53 4.17 -5.18
C LEU A 26 -7.45 2.80 -5.86
N HIS A 27 -6.23 2.38 -6.18
CA HIS A 27 -5.99 1.12 -6.87
C HIS A 27 -6.40 -0.09 -6.02
N ALA A 28 -7.15 -1.02 -6.61
CA ALA A 28 -7.40 -2.35 -6.06
C ALA A 28 -6.68 -3.40 -6.91
N ASN A 29 -5.96 -4.31 -6.27
CA ASN A 29 -5.26 -5.38 -6.97
C ASN A 29 -6.26 -6.28 -7.69
N GLU A 30 -6.10 -6.43 -9.01
CA GLU A 30 -6.93 -7.25 -9.89
C GLU A 30 -6.89 -8.75 -9.55
N HIS A 31 -5.85 -9.20 -8.85
CA HIS A 31 -5.73 -10.57 -8.35
C HIS A 31 -6.49 -10.80 -7.03
N SER A 32 -7.25 -9.82 -6.54
CA SER A 32 -8.14 -10.02 -5.41
C SER A 32 -9.12 -11.15 -5.69
N LYS A 33 -9.41 -11.97 -4.68
CA LYS A 33 -10.33 -13.12 -4.83
C LYS A 33 -11.67 -12.67 -5.42
N PRO A 34 -12.24 -13.40 -6.41
CA PRO A 34 -13.56 -13.09 -6.95
C PRO A 34 -14.61 -12.93 -5.85
N GLY A 35 -15.42 -11.88 -5.96
CA GLY A 35 -16.42 -11.52 -4.94
C GLY A 35 -15.88 -10.71 -3.76
N THR A 36 -14.59 -10.37 -3.71
CA THR A 36 -14.06 -9.44 -2.71
C THR A 36 -14.70 -8.07 -2.89
N PRO A 37 -15.32 -7.48 -1.84
CA PRO A 37 -15.87 -6.13 -1.93
C PRO A 37 -14.81 -5.11 -2.29
N LEU A 38 -15.13 -4.14 -3.17
CA LEU A 38 -14.16 -3.19 -3.70
C LEU A 38 -13.40 -2.45 -2.58
N ILE A 39 -14.10 -1.96 -1.55
CA ILE A 39 -13.44 -1.27 -0.43
C ILE A 39 -12.44 -2.17 0.32
N GLN A 40 -12.72 -3.47 0.42
CA GLN A 40 -11.81 -4.42 1.05
C GLN A 40 -10.55 -4.64 0.19
N ALA A 41 -10.72 -4.73 -1.13
CA ALA A 41 -9.60 -4.83 -2.06
C ALA A 41 -8.73 -3.55 -2.05
N VAL A 42 -9.36 -2.37 -2.07
CA VAL A 42 -8.69 -1.07 -1.93
C VAL A 42 -7.96 -0.95 -0.60
N TRP A 43 -8.60 -1.34 0.51
CA TRP A 43 -7.99 -1.26 1.83
C TRP A 43 -6.73 -2.12 1.90
N ALA A 44 -6.79 -3.35 1.39
CA ALA A 44 -5.67 -4.28 1.40
C ALA A 44 -4.43 -3.75 0.64
N THR A 45 -4.61 -2.91 -0.38
CA THR A 45 -3.53 -2.38 -1.20
C THR A 45 -3.05 -0.98 -0.80
N ASN A 46 -3.79 -0.24 0.02
CA ASN A 46 -3.52 1.18 0.27
C ASN A 46 -3.44 1.57 1.75
N CYS A 47 -3.75 0.67 2.69
CA CYS A 47 -3.75 1.02 4.11
C CYS A 47 -2.34 1.03 4.71
N PHE A 48 -2.15 1.89 5.71
CA PHE A 48 -0.92 2.02 6.50
C PHE A 48 -1.19 1.56 7.93
N THR A 49 -0.25 0.87 8.57
CA THR A 49 -0.41 0.51 9.98
C THR A 49 -0.44 1.78 10.85
N VAL A 50 -1.39 1.84 11.77
CA VAL A 50 -1.52 2.93 12.75
C VAL A 50 -1.41 2.40 14.18
N GLY A 51 -0.85 1.21 14.36
CA GLY A 51 -0.68 0.55 15.67
C GLY A 51 -1.62 -0.63 15.90
N GLY A 52 -1.12 -1.62 16.63
CA GLY A 52 -1.87 -2.82 16.98
C GLY A 52 -2.43 -3.58 15.78
N ARG A 53 -3.75 -3.76 15.73
CA ARG A 53 -4.47 -4.40 14.61
C ARG A 53 -5.13 -3.41 13.66
N GLN A 54 -4.93 -2.10 13.89
CA GLN A 54 -5.56 -1.05 13.12
C GLN A 54 -4.67 -0.61 11.97
N ALA A 55 -5.32 -0.23 10.88
CA ALA A 55 -4.71 0.45 9.76
C ALA A 55 -5.54 1.69 9.39
N GLY A 56 -4.94 2.62 8.67
CA GLY A 56 -5.58 3.83 8.18
C GLY A 56 -5.46 3.95 6.68
N LEU A 57 -6.50 4.49 6.03
CA LEU A 57 -6.46 4.89 4.63
C LEU A 57 -6.10 6.37 4.53
N PHE A 58 -4.93 6.65 3.95
CA PHE A 58 -4.38 7.99 3.77
C PHE A 58 -4.22 8.27 2.26
N PRO A 59 -5.21 8.87 1.58
CA PRO A 59 -5.25 8.92 0.11
C PRO A 59 -4.07 9.63 -0.56
N VAL A 60 -3.38 10.53 0.15
CA VAL A 60 -2.14 11.17 -0.35
C VAL A 60 -0.97 10.18 -0.28
N ALA A 61 -0.74 9.58 0.88
CA ALA A 61 0.36 8.63 1.08
C ALA A 61 0.19 7.34 0.27
N ALA A 62 -1.05 6.90 0.05
CA ALA A 62 -1.39 5.74 -0.79
C ALA A 62 -0.93 5.86 -2.26
N ARG A 63 -0.50 7.05 -2.69
CA ARG A 63 0.03 7.31 -4.04
C ARG A 63 1.54 7.12 -4.16
N PHE A 64 2.25 6.95 -3.05
CA PHE A 64 3.69 6.75 -3.06
C PHE A 64 3.98 5.31 -3.48
N ASN A 65 4.75 5.16 -4.56
CA ASN A 65 5.11 3.85 -5.08
C ASN A 65 6.14 3.14 -4.20
N HIS A 66 6.28 1.84 -4.44
CA HIS A 66 7.22 0.97 -3.73
C HIS A 66 8.65 1.04 -4.27
N ALA A 67 9.62 1.13 -3.37
CA ALA A 67 10.98 0.64 -3.59
C ALA A 67 11.44 -0.23 -2.39
N CYS A 68 12.19 -1.30 -2.68
CA CYS A 68 12.71 -2.17 -1.62
C CYS A 68 13.75 -1.46 -0.75
N CYS A 69 14.08 -2.02 0.42
CA CYS A 69 15.28 -1.58 1.13
C CYS A 69 16.54 -2.01 0.34
N PRO A 70 17.56 -1.14 0.18
CA PRO A 70 17.66 0.25 0.67
C PRO A 70 17.23 1.34 -0.33
N ALA A 71 16.64 1.00 -1.49
CA ALA A 71 16.33 1.94 -2.58
C ALA A 71 15.15 2.93 -2.35
N HIS A 72 14.33 2.76 -1.31
CA HIS A 72 13.32 3.76 -0.93
C HIS A 72 13.99 5.01 -0.35
N ASN A 73 13.48 6.18 -0.73
CA ASN A 73 13.99 7.49 -0.31
C ASN A 73 13.04 8.21 0.68
N VAL A 74 11.91 7.58 1.04
CA VAL A 74 10.96 8.08 2.04
C VAL A 74 10.65 6.98 3.06
N ASP A 75 10.78 7.30 4.34
CA ASP A 75 10.24 6.53 5.45
C ASP A 75 8.86 7.09 5.85
N PHE A 76 8.05 6.29 6.55
CA PHE A 76 6.81 6.78 7.14
C PHE A 76 6.60 6.23 8.54
N ARG A 77 5.90 7.00 9.35
CA ARG A 77 5.42 6.58 10.68
C ARG A 77 4.06 7.20 10.93
N PHE A 78 3.25 6.51 11.73
CA PHE A 78 2.03 7.11 12.27
C PHE A 78 2.37 7.81 13.58
N ASP A 79 2.08 9.10 13.68
CA ASP A 79 2.19 9.86 14.91
C ASP A 79 0.84 9.89 15.62
N HIS A 80 0.81 9.26 16.80
CA HIS A 80 -0.39 9.15 17.62
C HIS A 80 -0.76 10.44 18.33
N GLU A 81 0.18 11.36 18.57
CA GLU A 81 -0.11 12.63 19.23
C GLU A 81 -0.84 13.59 18.29
N SER A 82 -0.42 13.63 17.03
CA SER A 82 -1.00 14.49 15.99
C SER A 82 -2.03 13.79 15.10
N ASP A 83 -2.33 12.50 15.36
CA ASP A 83 -3.26 11.66 14.57
C ASP A 83 -2.98 11.72 13.06
N CYS A 84 -1.71 11.66 12.67
CA CYS A 84 -1.29 11.87 11.29
C CYS A 84 -0.23 10.86 10.83
N LEU A 85 -0.22 10.59 9.52
CA LEU A 85 0.84 9.81 8.88
C LEU A 85 1.93 10.77 8.43
N GLU A 86 3.12 10.63 9.00
CA GLU A 86 4.30 11.38 8.61
C GLU A 86 5.06 10.65 7.50
N LEU A 87 5.52 11.42 6.51
CA LEU A 87 6.39 10.96 5.43
C LEU A 87 7.71 11.73 5.55
N ILE A 88 8.81 11.01 5.72
CA ILE A 88 10.12 11.56 6.07
C ILE A 88 11.10 11.22 4.94
N VAL A 89 11.59 12.23 4.25
CA VAL A 89 12.62 12.06 3.22
C VAL A 89 13.94 11.68 3.89
N LYS A 90 14.59 10.65 3.38
CA LYS A 90 15.85 10.10 3.93
C LYS A 90 17.10 10.69 3.28
N ALA A 91 16.94 11.26 2.10
CA ALA A 91 18.03 11.85 1.33
C ALA A 91 18.26 13.29 1.77
N ASP A 92 19.53 13.73 1.79
CA ASP A 92 19.87 15.14 2.04
C ASP A 92 19.24 16.07 1.00
N GLN A 93 19.07 15.57 -0.22
CA GLN A 93 18.43 16.29 -1.33
C GLN A 93 17.58 15.33 -2.16
N VAL A 94 16.46 15.84 -2.67
CA VAL A 94 15.61 15.19 -3.66
C VAL A 94 15.54 16.12 -4.87
N ALA A 95 15.93 15.61 -6.05
CA ALA A 95 15.93 16.43 -7.25
C ALA A 95 14.49 16.74 -7.72
N ALA A 96 14.30 17.88 -8.38
CA ALA A 96 13.02 18.19 -9.00
C ALA A 96 12.67 17.12 -10.06
N GLY A 97 11.49 16.51 -9.92
CA GLY A 97 11.04 15.40 -10.77
C GLY A 97 11.51 14.02 -10.32
N GLU A 98 12.32 13.92 -9.26
CA GLU A 98 12.64 12.62 -8.66
C GLU A 98 11.42 12.02 -7.97
N GLU A 99 11.16 10.74 -8.23
CA GLU A 99 10.05 10.03 -7.62
C GLU A 99 10.34 9.71 -6.15
N LEU A 100 9.42 10.13 -5.27
CA LEU A 100 9.40 9.73 -3.87
C LEU A 100 8.76 8.35 -3.71
N ARG A 101 9.48 7.43 -3.09
CA ARG A 101 9.13 6.02 -2.96
C ARG A 101 9.29 5.55 -1.52
N ILE A 102 8.29 4.81 -1.04
CA ILE A 102 8.28 4.20 0.29
C ILE A 102 8.54 2.69 0.20
N SER A 103 8.82 2.04 1.33
CA SER A 103 8.80 0.58 1.41
C SER A 103 7.42 0.08 1.84
N TYR A 104 6.87 -0.94 1.17
CA TYR A 104 5.58 -1.56 1.51
C TYR A 104 5.73 -2.67 2.57
N GLY A 105 6.90 -2.74 3.20
CA GLY A 105 7.27 -3.77 4.16
C GLY A 105 8.69 -4.24 3.92
N ARG A 106 9.54 -4.11 4.95
CA ARG A 106 10.97 -4.45 4.88
C ARG A 106 11.21 -5.93 4.59
N ASP A 107 10.35 -6.80 5.11
CA ASP A 107 10.53 -8.26 5.05
C ASP A 107 9.61 -8.94 4.03
N ARG A 108 8.96 -8.15 3.16
CA ARG A 108 8.11 -8.69 2.09
C ARG A 108 8.95 -9.26 0.97
N THR A 109 8.68 -10.51 0.61
CA THR A 109 9.21 -11.13 -0.60
C THR A 109 8.58 -10.51 -1.85
N ALA A 110 9.26 -10.64 -2.99
CA ALA A 110 8.71 -10.18 -4.28
C ALA A 110 7.38 -10.88 -4.63
N ALA A 111 7.19 -12.13 -4.20
CA ALA A 111 5.94 -12.87 -4.34
C ALA A 111 4.81 -12.26 -3.50
N GLU A 112 5.06 -11.93 -2.24
CA GLU A 112 4.06 -11.26 -1.39
C GLU A 112 3.67 -9.88 -1.93
N LEU A 113 4.64 -9.12 -2.45
CA LEU A 113 4.37 -7.84 -3.10
C LEU A 113 3.45 -8.03 -4.31
N TYR A 114 3.72 -9.03 -5.15
CA TYR A 114 2.88 -9.33 -6.31
C TYR A 114 1.47 -9.77 -5.91
N MET A 115 1.34 -10.72 -4.98
CA MET A 115 0.04 -11.22 -4.56
C MET A 115 -0.79 -10.17 -3.82
N THR A 116 -0.15 -9.23 -3.11
CA THR A 116 -0.84 -8.18 -2.37
C THR A 116 -1.19 -7.00 -3.28
N TYR A 117 -0.24 -6.51 -4.06
CA TYR A 117 -0.34 -5.22 -4.76
C TYR A 117 -0.41 -5.34 -6.30
N GLY A 118 -0.28 -6.53 -6.88
CA GLY A 118 -0.45 -6.75 -8.31
C GLY A 118 0.69 -6.26 -9.21
N PHE A 119 1.84 -5.88 -8.65
CA PHE A 119 2.98 -5.38 -9.43
C PHE A 119 4.25 -6.23 -9.27
N ARG A 120 5.15 -6.10 -10.25
CA ARG A 120 6.51 -6.66 -10.18
C ARG A 120 7.50 -5.54 -9.91
N CYS A 121 8.17 -5.57 -8.76
CA CYS A 121 9.14 -4.54 -8.41
C CYS A 121 10.33 -4.53 -9.38
N ARG A 122 10.73 -3.32 -9.80
CA ARG A 122 11.91 -3.07 -10.65
C ARG A 122 12.82 -1.99 -10.06
N CYS A 123 12.83 -1.84 -8.73
CA CYS A 123 13.57 -0.76 -8.06
C CYS A 123 15.11 -0.89 -8.12
N GLY A 124 15.65 -1.98 -8.65
CA GLY A 124 17.10 -2.25 -8.72
C GLY A 124 17.71 -2.83 -7.44
N ALA A 125 17.09 -2.62 -6.26
CA ALA A 125 17.54 -3.22 -5.01
C ALA A 125 17.09 -4.69 -4.82
N CYS A 126 16.11 -5.16 -5.60
CA CYS A 126 15.66 -6.54 -5.58
C CYS A 126 15.74 -7.16 -6.98
N ARG A 127 15.80 -8.50 -7.05
CA ARG A 127 15.75 -9.23 -8.32
C ARG A 127 14.38 -9.20 -9.03
N GLY A 128 13.34 -8.72 -8.35
CA GLY A 128 11.97 -8.76 -8.84
C GLY A 128 11.41 -10.19 -9.02
N LEU A 129 10.40 -10.33 -9.87
CA LEU A 129 9.84 -11.62 -10.29
C LEU A 129 9.98 -11.80 -11.80
N SER A 130 10.39 -12.99 -12.22
CA SER A 130 10.35 -13.45 -13.61
C SER A 130 8.93 -13.84 -14.05
N ASP A 131 8.69 -13.91 -15.36
CA ASP A 131 7.41 -14.36 -15.92
C ASP A 131 7.05 -15.79 -15.46
N ARG A 132 8.06 -16.67 -15.37
CA ARG A 132 7.87 -18.06 -14.91
C ARG A 132 7.40 -18.11 -13.45
N GLU A 133 7.94 -17.23 -12.59
CA GLU A 133 7.54 -17.16 -11.19
C GLU A 133 6.13 -16.59 -11.05
N VAL A 134 5.80 -15.54 -11.81
CA VAL A 134 4.43 -14.99 -11.85
C VAL A 134 3.45 -16.06 -12.30
N TRP A 135 3.73 -16.76 -13.41
CA TRP A 135 2.86 -17.82 -13.91
C TRP A 135 2.61 -18.90 -12.86
N ARG A 136 3.64 -19.31 -12.11
CA ARG A 136 3.49 -20.29 -11.02
C ARG A 136 2.61 -19.77 -9.87
N LEU A 137 2.74 -18.49 -9.52
CA LEU A 137 1.96 -17.88 -8.46
C LEU A 137 0.49 -17.78 -8.83
N THR A 138 0.17 -17.46 -10.09
CA THR A 138 -1.22 -17.26 -10.53
C THR A 138 -1.90 -18.54 -11.01
N SER A 139 -1.16 -19.56 -11.45
CA SER A 139 -1.76 -20.83 -11.94
C SER A 139 -2.23 -21.77 -10.83
N GLN A 140 -1.99 -21.43 -9.56
CA GLN A 140 -2.40 -22.24 -8.41
C GLN A 140 -3.73 -21.76 -7.79
N TRP A 141 -4.39 -20.77 -8.41
CA TRP A 141 -5.59 -20.11 -7.88
C TRP A 141 -6.69 -20.04 -8.93
#